data_AF-A0A1J5TII2-F1
#
_entry.id   AF-A0A1J5TII2-F1
#
_cell.length_a   1.000
_cell.length_b   1.000
_cell.length_c   1.000
_cell.angle_alpha   90.00
_cell.angle_beta   90.00
_cell.angle_gamma   90.00
#
_symmetry.space_group_name_H-M   'P 1'
#
loop_
_entity.id
_entity.type
_entity.pdbx_description
1 polymer ?
#
loop_
_entity_poly.entity_id
_entity_poly.type
_entity_poly.pdbx_seq_one_letter_code
_entity_poly.pdbx_strand_id
1 'polypeptide(L)'
;MEIENYWKLVIGITFGVCMLVFGSVFWNTATEDYYNKLNGETYEIDSCLQYMEPPLSSMEERDDCTQKRQLGGIFTTIGIVSLWATIYINKDYIFQLLKDNNLL
;
A
#
# COMPACT_ATOMS: atom_id res chain seq x y z
N MET A 1 -27.18 -19.20 -4.17
CA MET A 1 -27.20 -17.73 -4.06
C MET A 1 -26.21 -17.25 -3.00
N GLU A 2 -26.17 -17.85 -1.81
CA GLU A 2 -25.18 -17.50 -0.75
C GLU A 2 -23.72 -17.76 -1.14
N ILE A 3 -23.42 -18.91 -1.77
CA ILE A 3 -22.05 -19.28 -2.15
C ILE A 3 -21.43 -18.25 -3.11
N GLU A 4 -22.20 -17.74 -4.07
CA GLU A 4 -21.71 -16.76 -5.05
C GLU A 4 -21.38 -15.41 -4.40
N ASN A 5 -22.24 -14.92 -3.51
CA ASN A 5 -22.01 -13.67 -2.78
C ASN A 5 -20.84 -13.80 -1.79
N TYR A 6 -20.71 -14.96 -1.14
CA TYR A 6 -19.55 -15.29 -0.32
C TYR A 6 -18.25 -15.21 -1.12
N TRP A 7 -18.18 -15.87 -2.28
CA TRP A 7 -16.98 -15.84 -3.12
C TRP A 7 -16.66 -14.44 -3.65
N LYS A 8 -17.67 -13.66 -4.06
CA LYS A 8 -17.47 -12.26 -4.48
C LYS A 8 -16.88 -11.41 -3.35
N LEU A 9 -17.39 -11.57 -2.13
CA LEU A 9 -16.89 -10.87 -0.96
C LEU A 9 -15.45 -11.27 -0.62
N VAL A 10 -15.15 -12.58 -0.58
CA VAL A 10 -13.80 -13.08 -0.30
C VAL A 10 -12.81 -12.58 -1.35
N ILE A 11 -13.12 -12.72 -2.64
CA ILE A 11 -12.22 -12.29 -3.72
C ILE A 11 -11.96 -10.78 -3.65
N GLY A 12 -13.01 -9.98 -3.43
CA GLY A 12 -12.87 -8.53 -3.34
C GLY A 12 -12.03 -8.08 -2.15
N ILE A 13 -12.22 -8.71 -0.98
CA ILE A 13 -11.42 -8.44 0.22
C ILE A 13 -9.97 -8.88 0.00
N THR A 14 -9.74 -10.10 -0.50
CA THR A 14 -8.39 -10.60 -0.76
C THR A 14 -7.65 -9.71 -1.75
N PHE A 15 -8.29 -9.31 -2.85
CA PHE A 15 -7.71 -8.40 -3.82
C PHE A 15 -7.32 -7.06 -3.18
N GLY A 16 -8.25 -6.44 -2.43
CA GLY A 16 -8.01 -5.16 -1.79
C GLY A 16 -6.89 -5.21 -0.74
N VAL A 17 -6.86 -6.25 0.09
CA VAL A 17 -5.78 -6.48 1.07
C VAL A 17 -4.44 -6.69 0.37
N CYS A 18 -4.39 -7.52 -0.68
CA CYS A 18 -3.16 -7.71 -1.45
C CYS A 18 -2.63 -6.38 -2.02
N MET A 19 -3.52 -5.55 -2.59
CA MET A 19 -3.14 -4.23 -3.12
C MET A 19 -2.60 -3.30 -2.04
N LEU A 20 -3.17 -3.32 -0.83
CA LEU A 20 -2.63 -2.57 0.31
C LEU A 20 -1.24 -3.08 0.74
N VAL A 21 -1.04 -4.40 0.78
CA VAL A 21 0.26 -5.00 1.11
C VAL A 21 1.32 -4.59 0.09
N PHE A 22 1.03 -4.73 -1.22
CA PHE A 22 1.93 -4.27 -2.27
C PHE A 22 2.20 -2.76 -2.16
N GLY A 23 1.16 -1.96 -1.94
CA GLY A 23 1.29 -0.53 -1.72
C GLY A 23 2.24 -0.18 -0.57
N SER A 24 2.10 -0.86 0.56
CA SER A 24 2.97 -0.68 1.72
C SER A 24 4.41 -1.11 1.45
N VAL A 25 4.63 -2.21 0.73
CA VAL A 25 5.98 -2.67 0.39
C VAL A 25 6.68 -1.61 -0.46
N PHE A 26 6.07 -1.17 -1.57
CA PHE A 26 6.67 -0.15 -2.43
C PHE A 26 6.88 1.19 -1.72
N TRP A 27 5.98 1.57 -0.81
CA TRP A 27 6.10 2.80 -0.05
C TRP A 27 7.27 2.76 0.94
N ASN A 28 7.42 1.64 1.65
CA ASN A 28 8.44 1.47 2.69
C ASN A 28 9.83 1.20 2.11
N THR A 29 9.92 0.53 0.96
CA THR A 29 11.20 0.30 0.26
C THR A 29 11.57 1.44 -0.68
N ALA A 30 10.81 2.55 -0.66
CA ALA A 30 11.13 3.70 -1.51
C ALA A 30 12.35 4.47 -1.00
N THR A 31 12.57 4.45 0.31
CA THR A 31 13.72 5.09 0.94
C THR A 31 14.59 4.03 1.61
N GLU A 32 15.89 4.15 1.43
CA GLU A 32 16.90 3.26 2.02
C GLU A 32 17.99 4.10 2.67
N ASP A 33 18.46 3.66 3.84
CA ASP A 33 19.56 4.31 4.56
C ASP A 33 20.82 4.37 3.69
N TYR A 34 21.43 5.55 3.61
CA TYR A 34 22.62 5.77 2.80
C TYR A 34 23.89 5.72 3.64
N TYR A 35 24.78 4.77 3.35
CA TYR A 35 26.09 4.69 3.97
C TYR A 35 27.14 5.44 3.17
N ASN A 36 27.71 6.51 3.76
CA ASN A 36 28.80 7.24 3.14
C ASN A 36 30.16 6.68 3.57
N LYS A 37 30.88 6.10 2.61
CA LYS A 37 32.22 5.53 2.83
C LYS A 37 33.30 6.57 3.14
N LEU A 38 33.10 7.84 2.79
CA LEU A 38 34.11 8.90 2.91
C LEU A 38 34.24 9.43 4.34
N ASN A 39 33.16 9.42 5.12
CA ASN A 39 33.15 9.83 6.53
C ASN A 39 32.72 8.70 7.48
N GLY A 40 32.28 7.55 6.95
CA GLY A 40 31.86 6.39 7.74
C GLY A 40 30.49 6.54 8.41
N GLU A 41 29.73 7.58 8.05
CA GLU A 41 28.42 7.87 8.62
C GLU A 41 27.29 7.22 7.81
N THR A 42 26.20 6.83 8.48
CA THR A 42 24.96 6.39 7.85
C THR A 42 23.93 7.50 7.97
N TYR A 43 23.32 7.87 6.85
CA TYR A 43 22.27 8.88 6.77
C TYR A 43 20.92 8.18 6.63
N GLU A 44 20.03 8.41 7.57
CA GLU A 44 18.64 7.97 7.51
C GLU A 44 17.90 8.82 6.47
N ILE A 45 17.34 8.17 5.46
CA ILE A 45 16.62 8.83 4.37
C ILE A 45 15.13 8.60 4.57
N ASP A 46 14.39 9.66 4.87
CA ASP A 46 12.94 9.62 5.12
C ASP A 46 12.13 10.21 3.96
N SER A 47 12.79 10.99 3.10
CA SER A 47 12.17 11.66 1.96
C SER A 47 13.04 11.55 0.71
N CYS A 48 12.38 11.41 -0.45
CA CYS A 48 13.11 11.31 -1.71
C CYS A 48 13.94 12.57 -2.01
N LEU A 49 13.59 13.74 -1.47
CA LEU A 49 14.34 14.98 -1.69
C LEU A 49 15.73 14.94 -1.07
N GLN A 50 15.94 14.17 0.01
CA GLN A 50 17.24 14.05 0.67
C GLN A 50 18.31 13.42 -0.24
N TYR A 51 17.92 12.64 -1.25
CA TYR A 51 18.87 12.15 -2.27
C TYR A 51 19.53 13.29 -3.09
N MET A 52 18.91 14.47 -3.17
CA MET A 52 19.50 15.65 -3.82
C MET A 52 20.43 16.45 -2.90
N GLU A 53 20.37 16.24 -1.59
CA GLU A 53 21.17 17.00 -0.64
C GLU A 53 22.63 16.52 -0.67
N PRO A 54 23.63 17.41 -0.50
CA PRO A 54 25.01 16.99 -0.29
C PRO A 54 25.09 16.12 0.97
N PRO A 55 25.81 14.98 0.96
CA PRO A 55 26.79 14.55 -0.05
C PRO A 55 26.24 13.64 -1.16
N LEU A 56 24.97 13.23 -1.14
CA LEU A 56 24.42 12.28 -2.11
C LEU A 56 24.36 12.89 -3.52
N SER A 57 23.68 14.03 -3.67
CA SER A 57 23.49 14.73 -4.95
C SER A 57 23.07 13.81 -6.12
N SER A 58 22.33 12.74 -5.82
CA SER A 58 21.93 11.69 -6.76
C SER A 58 20.52 11.94 -7.29
N MET A 59 20.43 12.35 -8.56
CA MET A 59 19.15 12.52 -9.24
C MET A 59 18.48 11.16 -9.54
N GLU A 60 19.28 10.12 -9.82
CA GLU A 60 18.78 8.78 -10.16
C GLU A 60 18.08 8.13 -8.95
N GLU A 61 18.71 8.14 -7.78
CA GLU A 61 18.13 7.56 -6.55
C GLU A 61 16.87 8.31 -6.12
N ARG A 62 16.84 9.64 -6.31
CA ARG A 62 15.64 10.44 -6.07
C ARG A 62 14.49 10.02 -6.99
N ASP A 63 14.75 9.85 -8.27
CA ASP A 63 13.71 9.52 -9.25
C ASP A 63 13.19 8.09 -9.02
N ASP A 64 14.07 7.14 -8.70
CA ASP A 64 13.69 5.77 -8.27
C ASP A 64 12.82 5.78 -7.00
N CYS A 65 13.23 6.51 -5.96
CA CYS A 65 12.44 6.70 -4.74
C CYS A 65 11.06 7.29 -5.06
N THR A 66 11.01 8.31 -5.91
CA THR A 66 9.76 8.98 -6.29
C THR A 66 8.84 8.03 -7.05
N GLN A 67 9.39 7.22 -7.96
CA GLN A 67 8.63 6.22 -8.71
C GLN A 67 8.07 5.13 -7.78
N LYS A 68 8.87 4.63 -6.85
CA LYS A 68 8.43 3.65 -5.84
C LYS A 68 7.33 4.22 -4.93
N ARG A 69 7.48 5.47 -4.45
CA ARG A 69 6.43 6.19 -3.69
C ARG A 69 5.14 6.34 -4.50
N GLN A 70 5.23 6.71 -5.78
CA GLN A 70 4.07 6.83 -6.66
C GLN A 70 3.36 5.49 -6.86
N LEU A 71 4.10 4.42 -7.15
CA LEU A 71 3.55 3.07 -7.28
C LEU A 71 2.90 2.62 -5.97
N GLY A 72 3.58 2.80 -4.84
CA GLY A 72 3.03 2.50 -3.51
C GLY A 72 1.73 3.25 -3.24
N GLY A 73 1.67 4.53 -3.59
CA GLY A 73 0.45 5.35 -3.49
C GLY A 73 -0.69 4.86 -4.40
N ILE A 74 -0.38 4.48 -5.64
CA ILE A 74 -1.36 3.94 -6.60
C ILE A 74 -1.95 2.62 -6.08
N PHE A 75 -1.10 1.68 -5.69
CA PHE A 75 -1.53 0.38 -5.16
C PHE A 75 -2.37 0.54 -3.89
N THR A 76 -1.95 1.42 -2.97
CA THR A 76 -2.72 1.73 -1.76
C THR A 76 -4.09 2.30 -2.10
N THR A 77 -4.16 3.25 -3.04
CA THR A 77 -5.43 3.86 -3.46
C THR A 77 -6.37 2.82 -4.08
N ILE A 78 -5.86 1.97 -4.97
CA ILE A 78 -6.63 0.88 -5.58
C ILE A 78 -7.11 -0.11 -4.51
N GLY A 79 -6.27 -0.45 -3.54
CA GLY A 79 -6.63 -1.29 -2.40
C GLY A 79 -7.78 -0.73 -1.59
N ILE A 80 -7.71 0.54 -1.18
CA ILE A 80 -8.79 1.21 -0.42
C ILE A 80 -10.09 1.24 -1.23
N VAL A 81 -10.03 1.66 -2.49
CA VAL A 81 -11.22 1.78 -3.35
C VAL A 81 -11.86 0.43 -3.61
N SER A 82 -11.06 -0.62 -3.86
CA SER A 82 -11.58 -1.97 -4.09
C SER A 82 -12.21 -2.57 -2.84
N LEU A 83 -11.64 -2.36 -1.65
CA LEU A 83 -12.26 -2.78 -0.39
C LEU A 83 -13.59 -2.06 -0.16
N TRP A 84 -13.61 -0.73 -0.34
CA TRP A 84 -14.82 0.06 -0.19
C TRP A 84 -15.92 -0.39 -1.18
N ALA A 85 -15.56 -0.59 -2.45
CA ALA A 85 -16.48 -1.08 -3.46
C ALA A 85 -16.99 -2.49 -3.14
N THR A 86 -16.12 -3.38 -2.64
CA THR A 86 -16.50 -4.74 -2.24
C THR A 86 -17.53 -4.71 -1.11
N ILE A 87 -17.31 -3.89 -0.08
CA ILE A 87 -18.26 -3.72 1.02
C ILE A 87 -19.59 -3.14 0.51
N TYR A 88 -19.53 -2.11 -0.35
CA TYR A 88 -20.71 -1.44 -0.87
C TYR A 88 -21.60 -2.37 -1.71
N ILE A 89 -21.00 -3.14 -2.63
CA ILE A 89 -21.72 -4.07 -3.51
C ILE A 89 -22.33 -5.23 -2.72
N ASN A 90 -21.62 -5.74 -1.71
CA ASN A 90 -22.07 -6.89 -0.91
C ASN A 90 -22.77 -6.48 0.40
N LYS A 91 -23.17 -5.21 0.54
CA LYS A 91 -23.69 -4.66 1.80
C LYS A 91 -24.85 -5.48 2.38
N ASP A 92 -25.79 -5.91 1.55
CA ASP A 92 -27.02 -6.58 2.00
C ASP A 92 -26.69 -7.99 2.53
N TYR A 93 -25.75 -8.66 1.88
CA TYR A 93 -25.22 -9.96 2.31
C TYR A 93 -24.43 -9.83 3.62
N ILE A 94 -23.60 -8.79 3.77
CA ILE A 94 -22.88 -8.51 5.02
C ILE A 94 -23.86 -8.23 6.17
N PHE A 95 -24.90 -7.42 5.93
CA PHE A 95 -25.91 -7.12 6.95
C PHE A 95 -26.71 -8.37 7.37
N GLN A 96 -27.01 -9.27 6.44
CA GLN A 96 -27.63 -10.57 6.77
C GLN A 96 -26.69 -11.39 7.65
N LEU A 97 -25.43 -11.56 7.25
CA LEU A 97 -24.42 -12.28 8.03
C LEU A 97 -24.26 -11.72 9.45
N LEU A 98 -24.27 -10.40 9.63
CA LEU A 98 -24.15 -9.77 10.94
C LEU A 98 -25.34 -10.11 11.85
N LYS A 99 -26.57 -10.07 11.30
CA LYS A 99 -27.79 -10.44 12.05
C LYS A 99 -27.78 -11.92 12.41
N ASP A 100 -27.42 -12.79 11.47
CA ASP A 100 -27.43 -14.25 11.69
C ASP A 100 -26.42 -14.69 12.77
N ASN A 101 -25.35 -13.91 12.96
CA ASN A 101 -24.33 -14.15 13.98
C ASN A 101 -24.55 -13.36 15.28
N ASN A 102 -25.71 -12.70 15.46
CA ASN A 102 -26.00 -11.82 16.62
C ASN A 102 -24.93 -10.74 16.86
N LEU A 103 -24.27 -10.27 15.79
CA LEU A 103 -23.29 -9.18 15.85
C LEU A 103 -23.98 -7.80 15.72
N LEU A 104 -25.29 -7.78 15.51
CA LEU A 104 -26.14 -6.60 15.32
C LEU A 104 -27.55 -6.89 15.82
#